data_AF-A0A9X3Z2P3-F1
#
_entry.id   AF-A0A9X3Z2P3-F1
#
_cell.length_a   1.000
_cell.length_b   1.000
_cell.length_c   1.000
_cell.angle_alpha   90.00
_cell.angle_beta   90.00
_cell.angle_gamma   90.00
#
_symmetry.space_group_name_H-M   'P 1'
#
loop_
_entity.id
_entity.type
_entity.pdbx_description
1 polymer ?
#
loop_
_entity_poly.entity_id
_entity_poly.type
_entity_poly.pdbx_seq_one_letter_code
_entity_poly.pdbx_strand_id
1 'polypeptide(L)'
;MVYWRIVRSSYRRNLQYRLSHLVNNLASAIFGLVYIAIWAGVLAGKEASSPYDIRTMAAYISLCQCVLWVSVFLSPGLGIQTGVRSGAVSLDLIRPINYMLYVLSHELGRIAYNACFRSVPIGLVLGIAVGFRLPAHPAVWLWTALSLCLAVYLGLLLFYLVGITSFWTTEIRWAHYILMSLVLGIGGQMIPVDLLPGVLGEIAPYLPFAGVLPAVRAGTARV
;
A
#
# COMPACT_ATOMS: atom_id res chain seq x y z
N MET A 1 16.80 17.70 11.23
CA MET A 1 15.80 18.79 11.06
C MET A 1 15.36 19.00 9.60
N VAL A 2 16.26 18.92 8.61
CA VAL A 2 15.92 19.17 7.19
C VAL A 2 14.87 18.21 6.64
N TYR A 3 15.08 16.89 6.81
CA TYR A 3 14.14 15.86 6.33
C TYR A 3 12.71 16.02 6.88
N TRP A 4 12.59 16.33 8.17
CA TRP A 4 11.28 16.61 8.79
C TRP A 4 10.56 17.81 8.18
N ARG A 5 11.29 18.87 7.82
CA ARG A 5 10.69 20.04 7.13
C ARG A 5 10.15 19.67 5.76
N ILE A 6 10.82 18.76 5.05
CA ILE A 6 10.38 18.24 3.75
C ILE A 6 9.10 17.42 3.93
N VAL A 7 9.08 16.48 4.88
CA VAL A 7 7.89 15.69 5.23
C VAL A 7 6.70 16.61 5.52
N ARG A 8 6.90 17.60 6.41
CA ARG A 8 5.86 18.57 6.79
C ARG A 8 5.35 19.39 5.60
N SER A 9 6.25 19.80 4.70
CA SER A 9 5.90 20.56 3.50
C SER A 9 5.06 19.71 2.52
N SER A 10 5.48 18.48 2.26
CA SER A 10 4.76 17.53 1.41
C SER A 10 3.36 17.21 1.99
N TYR A 11 3.27 17.00 3.31
CA TYR A 11 1.98 16.80 3.99
C TYR A 11 1.02 18.00 3.80
N ARG A 12 1.52 19.23 4.02
CA ARG A 12 0.73 20.47 3.83
C ARG A 12 0.24 20.65 2.38
N ARG A 13 1.04 20.25 1.40
CA ARG A 13 0.63 20.28 -0.01
C ARG A 13 -0.56 19.37 -0.28
N ASN A 14 -0.57 18.16 0.28
CA ASN A 14 -1.69 17.23 0.09
C ASN A 14 -2.96 17.68 0.84
N LEU A 15 -2.81 18.34 1.99
CA LEU A 15 -3.96 18.91 2.73
C LEU A 15 -4.80 19.90 1.90
N GLN A 16 -4.18 20.63 0.97
CA GLN A 16 -4.89 21.59 0.11
C GLN A 16 -5.92 20.90 -0.79
N TYR A 17 -5.67 19.64 -1.19
CA TYR A 17 -6.52 18.87 -2.11
C TYR A 17 -7.46 17.89 -1.40
N ARG A 18 -7.69 18.08 -0.09
CA ARG A 18 -8.46 17.13 0.75
C ARG A 18 -9.84 16.77 0.24
N LEU A 19 -10.57 17.69 -0.38
CA LEU A 19 -11.89 17.42 -0.94
C LEU A 19 -11.82 16.47 -2.13
N SER A 20 -10.86 16.68 -3.03
CA SER A 20 -10.62 15.77 -4.16
C SER A 20 -10.22 14.37 -3.67
N HIS A 21 -9.38 14.28 -2.64
CA HIS A 21 -9.02 12.99 -2.04
C HIS A 21 -10.21 12.30 -1.37
N LEU A 22 -11.12 13.04 -0.73
CA LEU A 22 -12.32 12.48 -0.11
C LEU A 22 -13.27 11.87 -1.15
N VAL A 23 -13.48 12.54 -2.30
CA VAL A 23 -14.26 11.98 -3.41
C VAL A 23 -13.62 10.69 -3.94
N ASN A 24 -12.28 10.69 -4.10
CA ASN A 24 -11.56 9.48 -4.52
C ASN A 24 -11.61 8.33 -3.49
N ASN A 25 -11.79 8.64 -2.20
CA ASN A 25 -11.96 7.63 -1.17
C ASN A 25 -13.31 6.89 -1.33
N LEU A 26 -14.37 7.56 -1.78
CA LEU A 26 -15.65 6.90 -2.08
C LEU A 26 -15.48 5.86 -3.20
N ALA A 27 -14.77 6.21 -4.27
CA ALA A 27 -14.44 5.25 -5.32
C ALA A 27 -13.64 4.05 -4.76
N SER A 28 -12.66 4.31 -3.89
CA SER A 28 -11.87 3.24 -3.25
C SER A 28 -12.74 2.33 -2.37
N ALA A 29 -13.71 2.89 -1.64
CA ALA A 29 -14.67 2.12 -0.85
C ALA A 29 -15.59 1.28 -1.73
N ILE A 30 -16.08 1.82 -2.85
CA ILE A 30 -16.88 1.08 -3.84
C ILE A 30 -16.08 -0.10 -4.39
N PHE A 31 -14.82 0.10 -4.79
CA PHE A 31 -13.95 -1.01 -5.21
C PHE A 31 -13.77 -2.06 -4.11
N GLY A 32 -13.65 -1.64 -2.85
CA GLY A 32 -13.63 -2.55 -1.70
C GLY A 32 -14.89 -3.42 -1.62
N LEU A 33 -16.08 -2.81 -1.70
CA LEU A 33 -17.36 -3.53 -1.65
C LEU A 33 -17.55 -4.48 -2.83
N VAL A 34 -17.20 -4.04 -4.05
CA VAL A 34 -17.21 -4.91 -5.23
C VAL A 34 -16.31 -6.11 -5.02
N TYR A 35 -15.12 -5.90 -4.45
CA TYR A 35 -14.18 -6.99 -4.19
C TYR A 35 -14.70 -7.99 -3.16
N ILE A 36 -15.35 -7.50 -2.10
CA ILE A 36 -16.04 -8.34 -1.11
C ILE A 36 -17.16 -9.15 -1.77
N ALA A 37 -17.95 -8.55 -2.65
CA ALA A 37 -19.01 -9.25 -3.37
C ALA A 37 -18.48 -10.33 -4.32
N ILE A 38 -17.37 -10.06 -5.02
CA ILE A 38 -16.68 -11.06 -5.86
C ILE A 38 -16.26 -12.26 -5.00
N TRP A 39 -15.60 -12.00 -3.88
CA TRP A 39 -15.15 -13.07 -2.98
C TRP A 39 -16.31 -13.80 -2.28
N ALA A 40 -17.44 -13.13 -2.01
CA ALA A 40 -18.66 -13.79 -1.56
C ALA A 40 -19.14 -14.84 -2.56
N GLY A 41 -19.13 -14.51 -3.86
CA GLY A 41 -19.47 -15.45 -4.93
C GLY A 41 -18.46 -16.59 -5.06
N VAL A 42 -17.16 -16.32 -4.88
CA VAL A 42 -16.10 -17.34 -4.93
C VAL A 42 -16.18 -18.32 -3.76
N LEU A 43 -16.48 -17.84 -2.55
CA LEU A 43 -16.60 -18.67 -1.34
C LEU A 43 -17.94 -19.41 -1.24
N ALA A 44 -18.97 -18.97 -1.96
CA ALA A 44 -20.29 -19.60 -1.92
C ALA A 44 -20.20 -21.11 -2.26
N GLY A 45 -20.60 -21.96 -1.31
CA GLY A 45 -20.52 -23.42 -1.44
C GLY A 45 -19.13 -24.03 -1.25
N LYS A 46 -18.10 -23.24 -0.92
CA LYS A 46 -16.71 -23.67 -0.66
C LYS A 46 -16.22 -23.31 0.75
N GLU A 47 -17.12 -22.94 1.65
CA GLU A 47 -16.82 -22.50 3.01
C GLU A 47 -16.04 -23.54 3.81
N ALA A 48 -16.28 -24.83 3.57
CA ALA A 48 -15.60 -25.93 4.27
C ALA A 48 -14.17 -26.21 3.79
N SER A 49 -13.81 -25.80 2.56
CA SER A 49 -12.49 -26.06 1.96
C SER A 49 -11.59 -24.83 1.91
N SER A 50 -12.14 -23.64 2.19
CA SER A 50 -11.40 -22.38 2.24
C SER A 50 -10.88 -22.09 3.66
N PRO A 51 -9.62 -21.64 3.81
CA PRO A 51 -9.11 -21.14 5.10
C PRO A 51 -9.81 -19.84 5.55
N TYR A 52 -10.52 -19.16 4.65
CA TYR A 52 -11.28 -17.95 4.93
C TYR A 52 -12.78 -18.20 4.95
N ASP A 53 -13.43 -17.73 6.02
CA ASP A 53 -14.87 -17.44 6.04
C ASP A 53 -15.15 -16.07 5.40
N ILE A 54 -16.37 -15.84 4.90
CA ILE A 54 -16.76 -14.59 4.23
C ILE A 54 -16.53 -13.36 5.11
N ARG A 55 -16.77 -13.47 6.42
CA ARG A 55 -16.54 -12.36 7.37
C ARG A 55 -15.05 -12.05 7.52
N THR A 56 -14.22 -13.08 7.52
CA THR A 56 -12.76 -12.94 7.62
C THR A 56 -12.18 -12.39 6.32
N MET A 57 -12.69 -12.84 5.19
CA MET A 57 -12.32 -12.31 3.87
C MET A 57 -12.70 -10.84 3.72
N ALA A 58 -13.89 -10.45 4.16
CA ALA A 58 -14.31 -9.05 4.12
C ALA A 58 -13.43 -8.15 5.00
N ALA A 59 -13.05 -8.62 6.20
CA ALA A 59 -12.12 -7.89 7.07
C ALA A 59 -10.73 -7.76 6.44
N TYR A 60 -10.22 -8.83 5.80
CA TYR A 60 -8.97 -8.82 5.05
C TYR A 60 -9.00 -7.78 3.93
N ILE A 61 -10.01 -7.82 3.06
CA ILE A 61 -10.18 -6.88 1.94
C ILE A 61 -10.30 -5.45 2.45
N SER A 62 -11.05 -5.24 3.54
CA SER A 62 -11.23 -3.90 4.13
C SER A 62 -9.91 -3.33 4.63
N LEU A 63 -9.09 -4.15 5.32
CA LEU A 63 -7.77 -3.74 5.76
C LEU A 63 -6.86 -3.41 4.58
N CYS A 64 -6.81 -4.31 3.59
CA CYS A 64 -6.10 -4.12 2.33
C CYS A 64 -6.43 -2.75 1.69
N GLN A 65 -7.72 -2.44 1.54
CA GLN A 65 -8.16 -1.16 0.98
C GLN A 65 -7.72 0.06 1.81
N CYS A 66 -7.65 -0.07 3.14
CA CYS A 66 -7.14 1.00 4.00
C CYS A 66 -5.65 1.25 3.79
N VAL A 67 -4.85 0.20 3.58
CA VAL A 67 -3.38 0.31 3.54
C VAL A 67 -2.80 0.50 2.14
N LEU A 68 -3.57 0.24 1.08
CA LEU A 68 -3.13 0.40 -0.31
C LEU A 68 -2.54 1.78 -0.62
N TRP A 69 -3.21 2.85 -0.18
CA TRP A 69 -2.75 4.23 -0.41
C TRP A 69 -1.55 4.66 0.42
N VAL A 70 -1.14 3.82 1.37
CA VAL A 70 -0.03 4.05 2.28
C VAL A 70 1.21 3.27 1.83
N SER A 71 1.02 2.03 1.36
CA SER A 71 2.12 1.09 1.07
C SER A 71 2.33 0.78 -0.41
N VAL A 72 1.27 0.76 -1.23
CA VAL A 72 1.31 0.29 -2.62
C VAL A 72 1.20 1.43 -3.62
N PHE A 73 0.24 2.36 -3.45
CA PHE A 73 0.00 3.45 -4.40
C PHE A 73 0.91 4.67 -4.15
N LEU A 74 2.20 4.41 -4.17
CA LEU A 74 3.26 5.41 -4.09
C LEU A 74 3.45 6.15 -5.42
N SER A 75 4.19 7.26 -5.41
CA SER A 75 4.43 8.05 -6.62
C SER A 75 5.24 7.19 -7.60
N PRO A 76 4.90 7.14 -8.91
CA PRO A 76 5.68 6.39 -9.88
C PRO A 76 7.16 6.78 -9.82
N GLY A 77 8.04 5.80 -9.55
CA GLY A 77 9.48 6.02 -9.37
C GLY A 77 9.85 7.08 -8.32
N LEU A 78 8.96 7.34 -7.36
CA LEU A 78 9.07 8.42 -6.35
C LEU A 78 9.28 9.83 -6.94
N GLY A 79 8.90 10.05 -8.20
CA GLY A 79 9.09 11.32 -8.90
C GLY A 79 10.53 11.60 -9.38
N ILE A 80 11.45 10.63 -9.23
CA ILE A 80 12.86 10.78 -9.63
C ILE A 80 12.97 11.08 -11.13
N GLN A 81 12.17 10.40 -11.96
CA GLN A 81 12.15 10.57 -13.42
C GLN A 81 11.93 12.03 -13.84
N THR A 82 11.04 12.77 -13.15
CA THR A 82 10.79 14.18 -13.46
C THR A 82 12.01 15.04 -13.17
N GLY A 83 12.73 14.75 -12.08
CA GLY A 83 13.98 15.44 -11.74
C GLY A 83 15.10 15.15 -12.73
N VAL A 84 15.19 13.90 -13.22
CA VAL A 84 16.18 13.51 -14.24
C VAL A 84 15.87 14.20 -15.58
N ARG A 85 14.62 14.15 -16.05
CA ARG A 85 14.21 14.77 -17.32
C ARG A 85 14.38 16.30 -17.33
N SER A 86 14.16 16.96 -16.21
CA SER A 86 14.32 18.42 -16.08
C SER A 86 15.75 18.86 -15.79
N GLY A 87 16.68 17.93 -15.53
CA GLY A 87 18.04 18.23 -15.10
C GLY A 87 18.14 18.71 -13.63
N ALA A 88 17.02 18.94 -12.94
CA ALA A 88 16.97 19.39 -11.56
C ALA A 88 17.66 18.41 -10.58
N VAL A 89 17.75 17.13 -10.94
CA VAL A 89 18.43 16.10 -10.15
C VAL A 89 19.91 16.43 -9.91
N SER A 90 20.58 17.13 -10.84
CA SER A 90 21.98 17.54 -10.68
C SER A 90 22.16 18.46 -9.47
N LEU A 91 21.26 19.43 -9.29
CA LEU A 91 21.26 20.34 -8.15
C LEU A 91 20.94 19.62 -6.85
N ASP A 92 20.04 18.64 -6.87
CA ASP A 92 19.70 17.85 -5.70
C ASP A 92 20.86 16.95 -5.25
N LEU A 93 21.69 16.45 -6.18
CA LEU A 93 22.87 15.62 -5.89
C LEU A 93 24.08 16.42 -5.37
N ILE A 94 24.23 17.69 -5.76
CA ILE A 94 25.31 18.57 -5.28
C ILE A 94 25.08 18.99 -3.82
N ARG A 95 23.83 19.01 -3.35
CA ARG A 95 23.52 19.37 -1.97
C ARG A 95 24.12 18.33 -1.00
N PRO A 96 24.67 18.74 0.15
CA PRO A 96 25.26 17.83 1.14
C PRO A 96 24.17 17.11 1.96
N ILE A 97 23.23 16.45 1.28
CA ILE A 97 22.17 15.64 1.87
C ILE A 97 22.09 14.31 1.13
N ASN A 98 21.76 13.25 1.86
CA ASN A 98 21.53 11.97 1.22
C ASN A 98 20.29 12.04 0.30
N TYR A 99 20.50 11.78 -1.00
CA TYR A 99 19.45 11.88 -2.03
C TYR A 99 18.31 10.89 -1.81
N MET A 100 18.61 9.65 -1.41
CA MET A 100 17.59 8.65 -1.10
C MET A 100 16.69 9.16 0.03
N LEU A 101 17.26 9.57 1.16
CA LEU A 101 16.49 10.10 2.29
C LEU A 101 15.70 11.35 1.91
N TYR A 102 16.22 12.19 1.01
CA TYR A 102 15.52 13.36 0.50
C TYR A 102 14.24 12.97 -0.27
N VAL A 103 14.35 12.05 -1.23
CA VAL A 103 13.20 11.56 -2.02
C VAL A 103 12.21 10.82 -1.12
N LEU A 104 12.69 9.93 -0.25
CA LEU A 104 11.84 9.22 0.70
C LEU A 104 11.09 10.17 1.64
N SER A 105 11.72 11.26 2.10
CA SER A 105 11.08 12.26 2.96
C SER A 105 9.92 12.97 2.28
N HIS A 106 10.02 13.24 0.97
CA HIS A 106 8.91 13.82 0.21
C HIS A 106 7.72 12.86 0.16
N GLU A 107 7.99 11.59 -0.13
CA GLU A 107 6.93 10.58 -0.23
C GLU A 107 6.32 10.28 1.16
N LEU A 108 7.13 10.21 2.22
CA LEU A 108 6.66 10.00 3.59
C LEU A 108 5.65 11.05 4.04
N GLY A 109 5.81 12.33 3.65
CA GLY A 109 4.82 13.36 3.94
C GLY A 109 3.46 13.12 3.28
N ARG A 110 3.46 12.52 2.08
CA ARG A 110 2.24 12.11 1.37
C ARG A 110 1.63 10.85 1.97
N ILE A 111 2.47 9.88 2.36
CA ILE A 111 2.03 8.66 3.06
C ILE A 111 1.37 9.01 4.39
N ALA A 112 1.99 9.90 5.18
CA ALA A 112 1.40 10.36 6.45
C ALA A 112 0.04 11.04 6.24
N TYR A 113 -0.11 11.81 5.17
CA TYR A 113 -1.41 12.38 4.78
C TYR A 113 -2.42 11.29 4.42
N ASN A 114 -2.02 10.33 3.57
CA ASN A 114 -2.90 9.23 3.15
C ASN A 114 -3.33 8.36 4.33
N ALA A 115 -2.44 8.08 5.28
CA ALA A 115 -2.76 7.31 6.48
C ALA A 115 -3.90 7.94 7.29
N CYS A 116 -3.89 9.27 7.48
CA CYS A 116 -4.94 9.95 8.24
C CYS A 116 -6.20 10.23 7.42
N PHE A 117 -6.04 10.74 6.19
CA PHE A 117 -7.17 11.27 5.40
C PHE A 117 -7.73 10.30 4.37
N ARG A 118 -7.10 9.14 4.16
CA ARG A 118 -7.60 8.11 3.23
C ARG A 118 -7.87 6.79 3.93
N SER A 119 -6.92 6.27 4.69
CA SER A 119 -7.12 4.99 5.39
C SER A 119 -8.27 5.07 6.40
N VAL A 120 -8.38 6.15 7.17
CA VAL A 120 -9.45 6.30 8.18
C VAL A 120 -10.85 6.40 7.53
N PRO A 121 -11.10 7.28 6.54
CA PRO A 121 -12.42 7.32 5.90
C PRO A 121 -12.80 6.02 5.18
N ILE A 122 -11.86 5.38 4.47
CA ILE A 122 -12.12 4.10 3.80
C ILE A 122 -12.48 3.02 4.82
N GLY A 123 -11.72 2.92 5.91
CA GLY A 123 -11.99 1.97 6.98
C GLY A 123 -13.32 2.21 7.68
N LEU A 124 -13.73 3.48 7.85
CA LEU A 124 -15.03 3.82 8.43
C LEU A 124 -16.18 3.41 7.51
N VAL A 125 -16.10 3.71 6.21
CA VAL A 125 -17.15 3.32 5.24
C VAL A 125 -17.28 1.80 5.14
N LEU A 126 -16.16 1.08 4.99
CA LEU A 126 -16.17 -0.38 4.87
C LEU A 126 -16.57 -1.05 6.20
N GLY A 127 -16.14 -0.51 7.33
CA GLY A 127 -16.50 -0.99 8.66
C GLY A 127 -17.99 -0.81 8.97
N ILE A 128 -18.62 0.27 8.51
CA ILE A 128 -20.08 0.44 8.60
C ILE A 128 -20.80 -0.56 7.68
N ALA A 129 -20.29 -0.77 6.47
CA ALA A 129 -20.94 -1.64 5.49
C ALA A 129 -20.88 -3.13 5.85
N VAL A 130 -19.77 -3.60 6.43
CA VAL A 130 -19.51 -5.04 6.66
C VAL A 130 -19.32 -5.41 8.14
N GLY A 131 -19.26 -4.42 9.02
CA GLY A 131 -19.04 -4.57 10.45
C GLY A 131 -17.56 -4.40 10.82
N PHE A 132 -17.31 -3.72 11.95
CA PHE A 132 -15.98 -3.56 12.50
C PHE A 132 -15.51 -4.86 13.18
N ARG A 133 -14.38 -5.41 12.72
CA ARG A 133 -13.64 -6.45 13.42
C ARG A 133 -12.27 -5.91 13.81
N LEU A 134 -12.21 -5.40 15.03
CA LEU A 134 -11.02 -4.83 15.62
C LEU A 134 -10.38 -5.91 16.52
N PRO A 135 -9.05 -6.06 16.51
CA PRO A 135 -8.38 -6.97 17.43
C PRO A 135 -8.68 -6.61 18.89
N ALA A 136 -9.08 -7.61 19.69
CA ALA A 136 -9.35 -7.42 21.12
C ALA A 136 -8.07 -7.16 21.92
N HIS A 137 -6.95 -7.75 21.50
CA HIS A 137 -5.67 -7.63 22.19
C HIS A 137 -4.86 -6.40 21.73
N PRO A 138 -4.44 -5.51 22.65
CA PRO A 138 -3.62 -4.34 22.33
C PRO A 138 -2.30 -4.67 21.63
N ALA A 139 -1.73 -5.84 21.91
CA ALA A 139 -0.49 -6.29 21.26
C ALA A 139 -0.64 -6.44 19.74
N VAL A 140 -1.81 -6.85 19.25
CA VAL A 140 -2.05 -7.03 17.81
C VAL A 140 -1.95 -5.68 17.09
N TRP A 141 -2.46 -4.60 17.70
CA TRP A 141 -2.32 -3.26 17.15
C TRP A 141 -0.87 -2.83 16.98
N LEU A 142 -0.02 -3.14 17.96
CA LEU A 142 1.41 -2.83 17.89
C LEU A 142 2.09 -3.62 16.76
N TRP A 143 1.81 -4.92 16.64
CA TRP A 143 2.36 -5.75 15.57
C TRP A 143 1.85 -5.34 14.19
N THR A 144 0.57 -4.99 14.06
CA THR A 144 0.01 -4.47 12.80
C THR A 144 0.65 -3.12 12.43
N ALA A 145 0.85 -2.22 13.39
CA ALA A 145 1.52 -0.95 13.14
C ALA A 145 2.98 -1.17 12.70
N LEU A 146 3.72 -2.06 13.37
CA LEU A 146 5.09 -2.42 13.00
C LEU A 146 5.14 -3.04 11.60
N SER A 147 4.26 -3.99 11.31
CA SER A 147 4.14 -4.63 9.99
C SER A 147 3.83 -3.61 8.90
N LEU A 148 2.93 -2.65 9.15
CA LEU A 148 2.61 -1.58 8.22
C LEU A 148 3.82 -0.66 7.98
N CYS A 149 4.58 -0.30 9.01
CA CYS A 149 5.80 0.49 8.87
C CYS A 149 6.84 -0.22 7.99
N LEU A 150 7.04 -1.53 8.19
CA LEU A 150 7.93 -2.34 7.37
C LEU A 150 7.43 -2.45 5.92
N ALA A 151 6.13 -2.65 5.73
CA ALA A 151 5.50 -2.71 4.42
C ALA A 151 5.67 -1.39 3.64
N VAL A 152 5.47 -0.25 4.31
CA VAL A 152 5.72 1.08 3.75
C VAL A 152 7.19 1.24 3.37
N TYR A 153 8.10 0.87 4.27
CA TYR A 153 9.53 0.98 4.00
C TYR A 153 9.95 0.12 2.81
N LEU A 154 9.46 -1.12 2.72
CA LEU A 154 9.70 -2.01 1.60
C LEU A 154 9.14 -1.46 0.28
N GLY A 155 7.91 -0.94 0.31
CA GLY A 155 7.28 -0.28 -0.84
C GLY A 155 8.11 0.91 -1.33
N LEU A 156 8.57 1.76 -0.40
CA LEU A 156 9.46 2.89 -0.71
C LEU A 156 10.75 2.42 -1.40
N LEU A 157 11.38 1.34 -0.92
CA LEU A 157 12.60 0.80 -1.54
C LEU A 157 12.34 0.27 -2.95
N LEU A 158 11.26 -0.50 -3.15
CA LEU A 158 10.92 -1.06 -4.47
C LEU A 158 10.66 0.06 -5.50
N PHE A 159 9.91 1.09 -5.10
CA PHE A 159 9.63 2.24 -5.96
C PHE A 159 10.87 3.12 -6.19
N TYR A 160 11.75 3.22 -5.20
CA TYR A 160 13.02 3.91 -5.36
C TYR A 160 13.90 3.18 -6.39
N LEU A 161 13.98 1.85 -6.34
CA LEU A 161 14.69 1.04 -7.34
C LEU A 161 14.14 1.28 -8.76
N VAL A 162 12.83 1.36 -8.92
CA VAL A 162 12.21 1.73 -10.21
C VAL A 162 12.49 3.19 -10.59
N GLY A 163 12.61 4.10 -9.61
CA GLY A 163 12.90 5.51 -9.88
C GLY A 163 14.33 5.73 -10.37
N ILE A 164 15.31 5.07 -9.76
CA ILE A 164 16.73 5.24 -10.14
C ILE A 164 17.05 4.68 -11.52
N THR A 165 16.26 3.75 -12.08
CA THR A 165 16.49 3.32 -13.47
C THR A 165 16.28 4.45 -14.49
N SER A 166 15.60 5.54 -14.11
CA SER A 166 15.47 6.74 -14.96
C SER A 166 16.79 7.44 -15.27
N PHE A 167 17.88 7.17 -14.54
CA PHE A 167 19.21 7.69 -14.88
C PHE A 167 19.78 7.06 -16.16
N TRP A 168 19.36 5.84 -16.51
CA TRP A 168 19.82 5.12 -17.71
C TRP A 168 18.72 4.91 -18.75
N THR A 169 17.46 5.17 -18.40
CA THR A 169 16.31 4.92 -19.28
C THR A 169 15.52 6.19 -19.53
N THR A 170 14.97 6.32 -20.73
CA THR A 170 14.13 7.47 -21.09
C THR A 170 12.75 7.42 -20.43
N GLU A 171 12.20 6.22 -20.21
CA GLU A 171 10.85 6.00 -19.70
C GLU A 171 10.80 4.86 -18.67
N ILE A 172 10.36 5.16 -17.44
CA ILE A 172 10.23 4.17 -16.36
C ILE A 172 8.82 3.60 -16.22
N ARG A 173 7.85 4.12 -16.99
CA ARG A 173 6.44 3.77 -16.87
C ARG A 173 6.18 2.26 -16.97
N TRP A 174 6.89 1.56 -17.85
CA TRP A 174 6.80 0.10 -17.98
C TRP A 174 7.33 -0.64 -16.77
N ALA A 175 8.48 -0.23 -16.23
CA ALA A 175 9.04 -0.81 -15.01
C ALA A 175 8.10 -0.61 -13.82
N HIS A 176 7.48 0.58 -13.72
CA HIS A 176 6.46 0.85 -12.71
C HIS A 176 5.21 -0.04 -12.88
N TYR A 177 4.71 -0.23 -14.11
CA TYR A 177 3.58 -1.13 -14.34
C TYR A 177 3.87 -2.59 -14.04
N ILE A 178 5.07 -3.09 -14.37
CA ILE A 178 5.48 -4.44 -14.00
C ILE A 178 5.50 -4.59 -12.49
N LEU A 179 6.09 -3.63 -11.76
CA LEU A 179 6.10 -3.64 -10.30
C LEU A 179 4.66 -3.63 -9.73
N MET A 180 3.78 -2.79 -10.27
CA MET A 180 2.37 -2.75 -9.85
C MET A 180 1.62 -4.04 -10.10
N SER A 181 1.82 -4.67 -11.25
CA SER A 181 1.22 -5.98 -11.56
C SER A 181 1.69 -7.06 -10.58
N LEU A 182 2.98 -7.07 -10.23
CA LEU A 182 3.54 -8.03 -9.27
C LEU A 182 3.00 -7.79 -7.86
N VAL A 183 2.96 -6.54 -7.39
CA VAL A 183 2.45 -6.18 -6.06
C VAL A 183 0.94 -6.42 -5.94
N LEU A 184 0.14 -6.07 -6.94
CA LEU A 184 -1.32 -6.28 -6.88
C LEU A 184 -1.71 -7.75 -7.10
N GLY A 185 -1.00 -8.46 -7.97
CA GLY A 185 -1.27 -9.85 -8.30
C GLY A 185 -0.76 -10.83 -7.24
N ILE A 186 0.54 -10.79 -6.95
CA ILE A 186 1.21 -11.75 -6.04
C ILE A 186 1.28 -11.20 -4.60
N GLY A 187 1.14 -9.89 -4.41
CA GLY A 187 1.27 -9.27 -3.09
C GLY A 187 0.09 -9.44 -2.13
N GLY A 188 -0.93 -10.23 -2.49
CA GLY A 188 -2.07 -10.51 -1.61
C GLY A 188 -3.32 -9.68 -1.88
N GLN A 189 -3.20 -8.53 -2.56
CA GLN A 189 -4.33 -7.60 -2.73
C GLN A 189 -5.48 -8.23 -3.51
N MET A 190 -5.17 -8.87 -4.65
CA MET A 190 -6.17 -9.55 -5.44
C MET A 190 -6.47 -10.91 -4.82
N ILE A 191 -5.49 -11.80 -4.78
CA ILE A 191 -5.67 -13.13 -4.21
C ILE A 191 -4.84 -13.16 -2.93
N PRO A 192 -5.44 -13.44 -1.76
CA PRO A 192 -4.69 -13.65 -0.53
C PRO A 192 -3.56 -14.64 -0.79
N VAL A 193 -2.36 -14.34 -0.28
CA VAL A 193 -1.15 -15.14 -0.57
C VAL A 193 -1.36 -16.61 -0.19
N ASP A 194 -2.13 -16.87 0.87
CA ASP A 194 -2.48 -18.21 1.36
C ASP A 194 -3.36 -19.03 0.38
N LEU A 195 -3.97 -18.38 -0.62
CA LEU A 195 -4.84 -19.00 -1.63
C LEU A 195 -4.16 -19.15 -3.01
N LEU A 196 -2.88 -18.75 -3.15
CA LEU A 196 -2.15 -18.89 -4.42
C LEU A 196 -1.83 -20.38 -4.71
N PRO A 197 -2.06 -20.88 -5.94
CA PRO A 197 -1.90 -22.30 -6.26
C PRO A 197 -0.45 -22.67 -6.60
N GLY A 198 -0.09 -23.94 -6.29
CA GLY A 198 1.15 -24.58 -6.73
C GLY A 198 2.42 -23.79 -6.38
N VAL A 199 3.34 -23.71 -7.34
CA VAL A 199 4.65 -23.05 -7.19
C VAL A 199 4.51 -21.57 -6.80
N LEU A 200 3.46 -20.88 -7.23
CA LEU A 200 3.24 -19.47 -6.88
C LEU A 200 2.99 -19.30 -5.38
N GLY A 201 2.22 -20.18 -4.75
CA GLY A 201 1.97 -20.15 -3.31
C GLY A 201 3.22 -20.42 -2.48
N GLU A 202 4.16 -21.22 -3.00
CA GLU A 202 5.42 -21.52 -2.32
C GLU A 202 6.42 -20.37 -2.40
N ILE A 203 6.53 -19.69 -3.55
CA ILE A 203 7.54 -18.65 -3.77
C ILE A 203 7.06 -17.26 -3.33
N ALA A 204 5.76 -16.95 -3.48
CA ALA A 204 5.17 -15.64 -3.17
C ALA A 204 5.54 -15.10 -1.78
N PRO A 205 5.53 -15.91 -0.68
CA PRO A 205 5.86 -15.42 0.65
C PRO A 205 7.31 -14.93 0.81
N TYR A 206 8.23 -15.40 -0.04
CA TYR A 206 9.65 -15.02 -0.01
C TYR A 206 9.96 -13.82 -0.92
N LEU A 207 9.04 -13.47 -1.80
CA LEU A 207 9.17 -12.31 -2.68
C LEU A 207 8.85 -11.02 -1.92
N PRO A 208 9.54 -9.90 -2.25
CA PRO A 208 9.28 -8.62 -1.58
C PRO A 208 7.85 -8.12 -1.84
N PHE A 209 7.19 -8.56 -2.92
CA PHE A 209 5.84 -8.11 -3.28
C PHE A 209 4.79 -8.49 -2.22
N ALA A 210 4.90 -9.69 -1.63
CA ALA A 210 4.01 -10.12 -0.54
C ALA A 210 4.22 -9.33 0.75
N GLY A 211 5.41 -8.75 0.95
CA GLY A 211 5.73 -7.94 2.12
C GLY A 211 5.23 -6.49 2.06
N VAL A 212 4.72 -6.02 0.91
CA VAL A 212 4.20 -4.65 0.76
C VAL A 212 2.79 -4.50 1.36
N LEU A 213 2.10 -5.60 1.63
CA LEU A 213 0.86 -5.59 2.39
C LEU A 213 1.11 -6.19 3.79
N PRO A 214 0.49 -5.62 4.84
CA PRO A 214 0.61 -6.17 6.17
C PRO A 214 0.03 -7.59 6.21
N ALA A 215 0.78 -8.50 6.81
CA ALA A 215 0.41 -9.90 6.89
C ALA A 215 -0.81 -10.07 7.81
N VAL A 216 -1.99 -10.25 7.23
CA VAL A 216 -3.17 -10.75 7.94
C VAL A 216 -3.46 -12.14 7.41
N ARG A 217 -2.89 -13.12 8.09
CA ARG A 217 -3.11 -14.54 7.79
C ARG A 217 -4.47 -14.98 8.30
N ALA A 218 -5.10 -15.90 7.58
CA ALA A 218 -6.26 -16.61 8.07
C ALA A 218 -5.92 -17.31 9.40
N GLY A 219 -6.42 -16.81 10.53
CA GLY A 219 -6.20 -17.38 11.85
C GLY A 219 -5.99 -16.38 12.99
N THR A 220 -5.50 -15.16 12.70
CA THR A 220 -5.32 -14.13 13.74
C THR A 220 -6.62 -13.46 14.20
N ALA A 221 -7.75 -13.78 13.55
CA ALA A 221 -9.09 -13.32 13.93
C ALA A 221 -9.86 -14.32 14.82
N ARG A 222 -9.23 -15.39 15.30
CA ARG A 222 -9.81 -16.36 16.25
C ARG A 222 -9.53 -16.03 17.73
N VAL A 223 -9.07 -14.82 18.05
CA VAL A 223 -8.84 -14.38 19.44
C VAL A 223 -9.52 -13.06 19.72
#